data_AF-A0A7X8UAD2-F1
#
_entry.id   AF-A0A7X8UAD2-F1
#
_cell.length_a   1.000
_cell.length_b   1.000
_cell.length_c   1.000
_cell.angle_alpha   90.00
_cell.angle_beta   90.00
_cell.angle_gamma   90.00
#
_symmetry.space_group_name_H-M   'P 1'
#
loop_
_entity.id
_entity.type
_entity.pdbx_description
1 polymer ?
#
loop_
_entity_poly.entity_id
_entity_poly.type
_entity_poly.pdbx_seq_one_letter_code
_entity_poly.pdbx_strand_id
1 'polypeptide(L)'
;MCNFFKCKCLRLGSGRAYSSSQKTGINPAIVKEAGDELRQAYQILSQADEEDLVDYAVFMVKAAEKRYGYLLKKLKEQEKRESLGAEGGEF
;
A
#
# COMPACT_ATOMS: atom_id res chain seq x y z
N MET A 1 -40.75 20.01 -20.90
CA MET A 1 -40.09 20.80 -19.84
C MET A 1 -38.94 19.97 -19.29
N CYS A 2 -37.73 20.48 -19.53
CA CYS A 2 -36.40 20.18 -19.01
C CYS A 2 -35.96 18.71 -18.78
N ASN A 3 -35.47 18.11 -19.87
CA ASN A 3 -34.31 17.22 -19.88
C ASN A 3 -33.03 18.07 -19.80
N PHE A 4 -32.12 17.77 -18.86
CA PHE A 4 -30.68 18.12 -18.80
C PHE A 4 -30.30 17.79 -17.33
N PHE A 5 -29.46 16.80 -17.03
CA PHE A 5 -28.04 17.06 -16.80
C PHE A 5 -27.25 15.76 -16.96
N LYS A 6 -26.60 15.65 -18.11
CA LYS A 6 -25.54 14.71 -18.40
C LYS A 6 -24.34 15.17 -17.56
N CYS A 7 -24.17 14.63 -16.36
CA CYS A 7 -23.02 14.95 -15.51
C CYS A 7 -21.77 14.27 -16.08
N LYS A 8 -21.16 14.95 -17.04
CA LYS A 8 -19.85 14.66 -17.61
C LYS A 8 -18.81 15.13 -16.58
N CYS A 9 -18.68 14.39 -15.48
CA CYS A 9 -17.61 14.69 -14.52
C CYS A 9 -16.26 14.35 -15.17
N LEU A 10 -15.47 15.40 -15.23
CA LEU A 10 -14.17 15.48 -15.85
C LEU A 10 -13.20 14.52 -15.17
N ARG A 11 -12.57 13.74 -16.04
CA ARG A 11 -11.21 13.21 -15.96
C ARG A 11 -10.29 14.20 -15.24
N LEU A 12 -10.01 13.94 -13.97
CA LEU A 12 -8.91 14.56 -13.22
C LEU A 12 -8.15 13.46 -12.47
N GLY A 13 -6.86 13.38 -12.79
CA GLY A 13 -5.78 12.96 -11.91
C GLY A 13 -5.90 11.57 -11.29
N SER A 14 -5.27 10.59 -11.95
CA SER A 14 -4.50 9.48 -11.38
C SER A 14 -4.63 9.21 -9.87
N GLY A 15 -5.84 8.92 -9.39
CA GLY A 15 -6.01 8.26 -8.12
C GLY A 15 -5.35 6.90 -8.27
N ARG A 16 -4.17 6.70 -7.67
CA ARG A 16 -3.58 5.37 -7.51
C ARG A 16 -4.68 4.51 -6.91
N ALA A 17 -5.24 3.63 -7.74
CA ALA A 17 -6.28 2.73 -7.35
C ALA A 17 -5.73 1.89 -6.19
N TYR A 18 -6.18 2.18 -4.97
CA TYR A 18 -5.93 1.31 -3.84
C TYR A 18 -6.72 0.03 -4.13
N SER A 19 -6.04 -0.93 -4.77
CA SER A 19 -6.63 -2.20 -5.20
C SER A 19 -6.96 -3.04 -3.97
N SER A 20 -8.17 -2.88 -3.47
CA SER A 20 -8.80 -3.78 -2.53
C SER A 20 -9.23 -5.06 -3.26
N SER A 21 -8.30 -6.01 -3.41
CA SER A 21 -8.58 -7.46 -3.50
C SER A 21 -7.39 -8.19 -4.10
N GLN A 22 -6.80 -9.11 -3.32
CA GLN A 22 -6.64 -10.50 -3.73
C GLN A 22 -6.16 -11.35 -2.55
N LYS A 23 -6.96 -12.35 -2.20
CA LYS A 23 -6.57 -13.50 -1.37
C LYS A 23 -5.46 -14.24 -2.11
N THR A 24 -4.25 -14.27 -1.56
CA THR A 24 -3.16 -15.24 -1.80
C THR A 24 -2.01 -14.83 -0.85
N GLY A 25 -1.14 -15.76 -0.45
CA GLY A 25 -0.11 -15.53 0.58
C GLY A 25 0.74 -14.26 0.38
N ILE A 26 1.37 -13.78 1.45
CA ILE A 26 2.19 -12.56 1.39
C ILE A 26 3.42 -12.88 0.52
N ASN A 27 3.40 -12.42 -0.73
CA ASN A 27 4.54 -12.60 -1.61
C ASN A 27 5.65 -11.60 -1.22
N PRO A 28 6.93 -12.03 -1.17
CA PRO A 28 8.04 -11.13 -0.86
C PRO A 28 8.16 -9.97 -1.87
N ALA A 29 7.69 -10.16 -3.11
CA ALA A 29 7.60 -9.11 -4.11
C ALA A 29 6.70 -7.93 -3.68
N ILE A 30 5.59 -8.20 -2.98
CA ILE A 30 4.65 -7.16 -2.50
C ILE A 30 5.28 -6.37 -1.35
N VAL A 31 6.07 -7.05 -0.50
CA VAL A 31 6.84 -6.39 0.57
C VAL A 31 7.88 -5.44 -0.02
N LYS A 32 8.59 -5.89 -1.06
CA LYS A 32 9.57 -5.07 -1.78
C LYS A 32 8.92 -3.83 -2.41
N GLU A 33 7.79 -4.01 -3.10
CA GLU A 33 7.02 -2.90 -3.68
C GLU A 33 6.60 -1.87 -2.63
N ALA A 34 6.10 -2.32 -1.48
CA ALA A 34 5.74 -1.43 -0.37
C ALA A 34 6.95 -0.68 0.20
N GLY A 35 8.14 -1.28 0.20
CA GLY A 35 9.39 -0.61 0.57
C GLY A 35 9.84 0.43 -0.47
N ASP A 36 9.67 0.13 -1.76
CA ASP A 36 9.95 1.08 -2.84
C ASP A 36 9.00 2.28 -2.82
N GLU A 37 7.72 2.07 -2.50
CA GLU A 37 6.73 3.13 -2.26
C GLU A 37 7.12 4.03 -1.08
N LEU A 38 7.56 3.44 0.03
CA LEU A 38 8.04 4.18 1.19
C LEU A 38 9.23 5.06 0.82
N ARG A 39 10.21 4.50 0.10
CA ARG A 39 11.38 5.26 -0.37
C ARG A 39 10.97 6.43 -1.27
N GLN A 40 10.03 6.21 -2.18
CA GLN A 40 9.50 7.29 -3.03
C GLN A 40 8.81 8.39 -2.21
N ALA A 41 8.03 8.02 -1.19
CA ALA A 41 7.38 8.99 -0.31
C ALA A 41 8.41 9.86 0.43
N TYR A 42 9.52 9.27 0.90
CA TYR A 42 10.63 10.01 1.50
C TYR A 42 11.33 10.94 0.51
N GLN A 43 11.48 10.54 -0.76
CA GLN A 43 12.03 11.41 -1.80
C GLN A 43 11.12 12.59 -2.13
N ILE A 44 9.80 12.39 -2.10
CA ILE A 44 8.82 13.47 -2.27
C ILE A 44 8.92 14.44 -1.09
N LEU A 45 8.98 13.92 0.13
CA LEU A 45 9.14 14.73 1.34
C LEU A 45 10.44 15.56 1.33
N SER A 46 11.54 14.99 0.83
CA SER A 46 12.82 15.71 0.78
C SER A 46 12.87 16.83 -0.27
N GLN A 47 11.94 16.82 -1.23
CA GLN A 47 11.83 17.81 -2.30
C GLN A 47 10.64 18.77 -2.08
N ALA A 48 9.83 18.52 -1.05
CA ALA A 48 8.67 19.34 -0.75
C ALA A 48 9.13 20.57 0.05
N ASP A 49 9.13 21.73 -0.60
CA ASP A 49 9.44 23.02 0.04
C ASP A 49 8.18 23.83 0.39
N GLU A 50 7.04 23.51 -0.25
CA GLU A 50 5.75 24.15 0.04
C GLU A 50 5.06 23.48 1.23
N GLU A 51 4.55 24.27 2.18
CA GLU A 51 3.96 23.79 3.44
C GLU A 51 2.86 22.73 3.24
N ASP A 52 1.92 22.97 2.32
CA ASP A 52 0.85 22.01 1.99
C ASP A 52 1.39 20.71 1.36
N LEU A 53 2.49 20.79 0.60
CA LEU A 53 3.13 19.63 -0.02
C LEU A 53 3.92 18.81 1.01
N VAL A 54 4.48 19.47 2.02
CA VAL A 54 5.16 18.81 3.16
C VAL A 54 4.14 17.97 3.94
N ASP A 55 3.00 18.53 4.30
CA ASP A 55 1.95 17.81 5.03
C ASP A 55 1.43 16.61 4.25
N TYR A 56 1.19 16.78 2.95
CA TYR A 56 0.83 15.68 2.06
C TYR A 56 1.92 14.60 2.03
N ALA A 57 3.20 14.98 1.88
CA ALA A 57 4.30 14.04 1.84
C ALA A 57 4.49 13.29 3.17
N VAL A 58 4.33 13.95 4.31
CA VAL A 58 4.34 13.33 5.64
C VAL A 58 3.20 12.32 5.78
N PHE A 59 2.00 12.66 5.30
CA PHE A 59 0.86 11.73 5.29
C PHE A 59 1.17 10.48 4.45
N MET A 60 1.74 10.67 3.27
CA MET A 60 2.13 9.58 2.36
C MET A 60 3.19 8.66 2.98
N VAL A 61 4.22 9.22 3.63
CA VAL A 61 5.25 8.45 4.34
C VAL A 61 4.61 7.60 5.44
N LYS A 62 3.78 8.19 6.30
CA LYS A 62 3.11 7.46 7.40
C LYS A 62 2.19 6.35 6.89
N ALA A 63 1.51 6.56 5.77
CA ALA A 63 0.67 5.54 5.16
C ALA A 63 1.51 4.37 4.62
N ALA A 64 2.60 4.67 3.91
CA ALA A 64 3.53 3.66 3.38
C ALA A 64 4.22 2.87 4.50
N GLU A 65 4.62 3.52 5.60
CA GLU A 65 5.21 2.87 6.78
C GLU A 65 4.28 1.82 7.38
N LYS A 66 3.01 2.19 7.59
CA LYS A 66 2.01 1.27 8.13
C LYS A 66 1.80 0.07 7.21
N ARG A 67 1.74 0.31 5.89
CA ARG A 67 1.56 -0.76 4.89
C ARG A 67 2.76 -1.71 4.89
N TYR A 68 3.99 -1.19 4.79
CA TYR A 68 5.20 -1.99 4.78
C TYR A 68 5.38 -2.79 6.08
N GLY A 69 5.17 -2.15 7.24
CA GLY A 69 5.24 -2.79 8.54
C GLY A 69 4.20 -3.91 8.73
N TYR A 70 2.98 -3.72 8.25
CA TYR A 70 1.95 -4.76 8.27
C TYR A 70 2.36 -5.98 7.42
N LEU A 71 2.83 -5.74 6.19
CA LEU A 71 3.25 -6.81 5.28
C LEU A 71 4.44 -7.60 5.83
N LEU A 72 5.42 -6.94 6.44
CA LEU A 72 6.54 -7.61 7.12
C LEU A 72 6.09 -8.50 8.28
N LYS A 73 5.17 -8.02 9.11
CA LYS A 73 4.62 -8.83 10.22
C LYS A 73 3.92 -10.06 9.68
N LYS A 74 3.11 -9.91 8.64
CA LYS A 74 2.36 -11.01 8.02
C LYS A 74 3.27 -12.03 7.33
N LEU A 75 4.35 -11.60 6.69
CA LEU A 75 5.34 -12.50 6.10
C LEU A 75 6.01 -13.35 7.20
N LYS A 76 6.44 -12.72 8.30
CA LYS A 76 7.04 -13.44 9.44
C LYS A 76 6.06 -14.41 10.11
N GLU A 77 4.79 -14.03 10.25
CA GLU A 77 3.74 -14.92 10.76
C GLU A 77 3.54 -16.13 9.84
N GLN A 78 3.61 -15.93 8.52
CA GLN A 78 3.51 -17.00 7.54
C GLN A 78 4.71 -17.95 7.62
N GLU A 79 5.94 -17.43 7.64
CA GLU A 79 7.16 -18.23 7.82
C GLU A 79 7.11 -19.06 9.10
N LYS A 80 6.71 -18.44 10.21
CA LYS A 80 6.58 -19.13 11.51
C LYS A 80 5.54 -20.26 11.43
N ARG A 81 4.40 -20.02 10.78
CA ARG A 81 3.35 -21.03 10.61
C ARG A 81 3.79 -22.18 9.72
N GLU A 82 4.54 -21.90 8.65
CA GLU A 82 5.12 -22.91 7.76
C GLU A 82 6.16 -23.76 8.50
N SER A 83 7.01 -23.15 9.36
CA SER A 83 7.98 -23.89 10.18
C SER A 83 7.37 -24.76 11.30
N LEU A 84 6.15 -24.44 11.76
CA LEU A 84 5.44 -25.20 12.81
C LEU A 84 4.47 -26.24 12.24
N GLY A 85 4.26 -26.25 10.92
CA GLY A 85 3.39 -27.20 10.23
C GLY A 85 4.10 -28.46 9.71
N ALA A 86 5.41 -28.60 9.95
CA ALA A 86 6.20 -29.74 9.49
C ALA A 86 6.26 -30.92 10.47
N GLU A 87 5.66 -30.82 11.66
CA GLU A 87 5.56 -31.94 12.61
C GLU A 87 4.09 -32.21 12.93
N GLY A 88 3.47 -33.11 12.16
CA GLY A 88 2.08 -33.51 12.37
C GLY A 88 1.52 -34.51 11.37
N GLY A 89 2.39 -35.29 10.70
CA GLY A 89 2.00 -36.42 9.88
C GLY A 89 2.57 -37.71 10.45
N GLU A 90 1.70 -38.72 10.56
CA GLU A 90 1.94 -40.12 10.95
C GLU A 90 1.83 -40.46 12.45
N PHE A 91 0.60 -40.75 12.89
CA PHE A 91 0.25 -42.09 13.38
C PHE A 91 -1.22 -42.41 13.12
#